data_AF-A0A9W7VQP0-F1
#
_entry.id   AF-A0A9W7VQP0-F1
#
_cell.length_a   1.000
_cell.length_b   1.000
_cell.length_c   1.000
_cell.angle_alpha   90.00
_cell.angle_beta   90.00
_cell.angle_gamma   90.00
#
_symmetry.space_group_name_H-M   'P 1'
#
loop_
_entity.id
_entity.type
_entity.pdbx_description
1 polymer ?
#
loop_
_entity_poly.entity_id
_entity_poly.type
_entity_poly.pdbx_seq_one_letter_code
_entity_poly.pdbx_strand_id
1 'polypeptide(L)'
;MSKKIYSQAEIQALRNNPNVKSVTEKSITYSSEFKIKAIKQSKQGMTSTQIFELAGLPSHLIGEGKSDQSLSRWKRSYKDHGEDILSQETRGSKNNGPYGPREQLSLQEALDKANARIAYLEGNLELVKKLEQHERSVKNGRRNDLSKQERFRLINQIIRKNQLIGMVNHLCNLAGVSRSGYYYWLNSSGKRAERNRNDWEDFQLLYRIFLDKKKCGIDGIKMALEAECDIVMNHKKIRRIMRKNNIISSIRAAKPYRKMMKATQENATKKNLVNRQFDQGIPYKVFLTDITYLPYGSGQWAYLSAVKDG
;
A
#
# COMPACT_ATOMS: atom_id res chain seq x y z
N MET A 1 -17.27 -1.95 -37.03
CA MET A 1 -17.59 -2.97 -38.04
C MET A 1 -18.95 -2.65 -38.64
N SER A 2 -19.02 -2.35 -39.94
CA SER A 2 -20.30 -2.00 -40.56
C SER A 2 -21.25 -3.20 -40.48
N LYS A 3 -22.47 -2.94 -40.00
CA LYS A 3 -23.54 -3.94 -39.95
C LYS A 3 -24.23 -3.91 -41.33
N LYS A 4 -23.64 -4.58 -42.33
CA LYS A 4 -24.33 -4.81 -43.61
C LYS A 4 -25.63 -5.55 -43.30
N ILE A 5 -26.75 -4.99 -43.74
CA ILE A 5 -28.07 -5.61 -43.73
C ILE A 5 -28.33 -6.06 -45.16
N TYR A 6 -28.63 -7.34 -45.35
CA TYR A 6 -28.87 -7.91 -46.67
C TYR A 6 -30.31 -7.64 -47.12
N SER A 7 -30.48 -7.17 -48.34
CA SER A 7 -31.80 -7.04 -49.00
C SER A 7 -32.40 -8.41 -49.30
N GLN A 8 -33.71 -8.48 -49.54
CA GLN A 8 -34.39 -9.74 -49.87
C GLN A 8 -33.80 -10.41 -51.12
N ALA A 9 -33.43 -9.64 -52.14
CA ALA A 9 -32.79 -10.14 -53.35
C ALA A 9 -31.39 -10.73 -53.06
N GLU A 10 -30.57 -10.07 -52.25
CA GLU A 10 -29.25 -10.58 -51.84
C GLU A 10 -29.37 -11.86 -51.00
N ILE A 11 -30.38 -11.94 -50.10
CA ILE A 11 -30.64 -13.13 -49.30
C ILE A 11 -31.00 -14.32 -50.21
N GLN A 12 -31.83 -14.10 -51.23
CA GLN A 12 -32.22 -15.15 -52.17
C GLN A 12 -31.01 -15.62 -53.01
N ALA A 13 -30.19 -14.69 -53.50
CA ALA A 13 -28.96 -15.00 -54.23
C ALA A 13 -27.97 -15.80 -53.37
N LEU A 14 -27.79 -15.42 -52.10
CA LEU A 14 -26.90 -16.13 -51.17
C LEU A 14 -27.45 -17.50 -50.76
N ARG A 15 -28.77 -17.68 -50.65
CA ARG A 15 -29.40 -18.97 -50.34
C ARG A 15 -29.25 -19.99 -51.48
N ASN A 16 -29.17 -19.53 -52.72
CA ASN A 16 -28.99 -20.40 -53.88
C ASN A 16 -27.55 -20.93 -54.03
N ASN A 17 -26.60 -20.39 -53.27
CA ASN A 17 -25.20 -20.82 -53.35
C ASN A 17 -24.96 -22.09 -52.49
N PRO A 18 -24.37 -23.18 -53.04
CA PRO A 18 -24.15 -24.44 -52.32
C PRO A 18 -23.21 -24.31 -51.10
N ASN A 19 -22.37 -23.27 -51.05
CA ASN A 19 -21.42 -23.03 -49.95
C ASN A 19 -22.07 -22.31 -48.75
N VAL A 20 -23.34 -21.94 -48.85
CA VAL A 20 -24.09 -21.24 -47.82
C VAL A 20 -25.16 -22.15 -47.23
N LYS A 21 -25.10 -22.36 -45.91
CA LYS A 21 -26.05 -23.21 -45.18
C LYS A 21 -27.35 -22.48 -44.84
N SER A 22 -27.25 -21.22 -44.39
CA SER A 22 -28.42 -20.40 -44.06
C SER A 22 -28.07 -18.92 -44.08
N VAL A 23 -29.03 -18.08 -44.46
CA VAL A 23 -28.87 -16.62 -44.50
C VAL A 23 -30.00 -15.95 -43.75
N THR A 24 -29.62 -15.01 -42.88
CA THR A 24 -30.50 -14.07 -42.19
C THR A 24 -30.16 -12.65 -42.65
N GLU A 25 -31.04 -11.68 -42.37
CA GLU A 25 -30.83 -10.26 -42.71
C GLU A 25 -29.50 -9.68 -42.21
N LYS A 26 -28.90 -10.27 -41.17
CA LYS A 26 -27.71 -9.76 -40.48
C LYS A 26 -26.50 -10.69 -40.54
N SER A 27 -26.67 -11.95 -40.94
CA SER A 27 -25.60 -12.94 -40.89
C SER A 27 -25.76 -14.08 -41.88
N ILE A 28 -24.61 -14.53 -42.40
CA ILE A 28 -24.47 -15.68 -43.29
C ILE A 28 -23.84 -16.82 -42.49
N THR A 29 -24.44 -18.00 -42.58
CA THR A 29 -23.88 -19.25 -42.06
C THR A 29 -23.41 -20.09 -43.24
N TYR A 30 -22.12 -20.42 -43.25
CA TYR A 30 -21.49 -21.20 -44.31
C TYR A 30 -21.57 -22.70 -44.02
N SER A 31 -21.56 -23.52 -45.08
CA SER A 31 -21.53 -24.99 -44.96
C SER A 31 -20.22 -25.47 -44.32
N SER A 32 -20.27 -26.60 -43.62
CA SER A 32 -19.08 -27.22 -43.00
C SER A 32 -18.04 -27.60 -44.06
N GLU A 33 -18.49 -28.15 -45.18
CA GLU A 33 -17.66 -28.51 -46.33
C GLU A 33 -16.88 -27.30 -46.86
N PHE A 34 -17.55 -26.16 -47.02
CA PHE A 34 -16.89 -24.94 -47.49
C PHE A 34 -15.86 -24.43 -46.48
N LYS A 35 -16.15 -24.47 -45.16
CA LYS A 35 -15.18 -24.06 -44.13
C LYS A 35 -13.89 -24.90 -44.19
N ILE A 36 -14.02 -26.21 -44.34
CA ILE A 36 -12.88 -27.13 -44.45
C ILE A 36 -12.11 -26.86 -45.74
N LYS A 37 -12.81 -26.73 -46.87
CA LYS A 37 -12.21 -26.41 -48.17
C LYS A 37 -11.45 -25.09 -48.13
N ALA A 38 -12.02 -24.05 -47.51
CA ALA A 38 -11.41 -22.74 -47.38
C ALA A 38 -10.10 -22.77 -46.56
N ILE A 39 -10.04 -23.57 -45.49
CA ILE A 39 -8.79 -23.72 -44.72
C ILE A 39 -7.73 -24.46 -45.53
N LYS A 40 -8.10 -25.53 -46.25
CA LYS A 40 -7.18 -26.28 -47.11
C LYS A 40 -6.59 -25.37 -48.21
N GLN A 41 -7.44 -24.61 -48.91
CA GLN A 41 -7.00 -23.66 -49.95
C GLN A 41 -6.16 -22.51 -49.37
N SER A 42 -6.44 -22.06 -48.15
CA SER A 42 -5.61 -21.04 -47.51
C SER A 42 -4.23 -21.56 -47.08
N LYS A 43 -4.11 -22.84 -46.69
CA LYS A 43 -2.80 -23.47 -46.45
C LYS A 43 -1.97 -23.57 -47.75
N GLN A 44 -2.63 -23.66 -48.90
CA GLN A 44 -2.01 -23.65 -50.23
C GLN A 44 -1.62 -22.23 -50.71
N GLY A 45 -1.78 -21.20 -49.88
CA GLY A 45 -1.34 -19.83 -50.19
C GLY A 45 -2.39 -18.95 -50.89
N MET A 46 -3.62 -19.44 -51.13
CA MET A 46 -4.69 -18.61 -51.68
C MET A 46 -5.16 -17.55 -50.68
N THR A 47 -5.49 -16.36 -51.20
CA THR A 47 -6.05 -15.27 -50.40
C THR A 47 -7.51 -15.56 -50.04
N SER A 48 -7.98 -14.97 -48.93
CA SER A 48 -9.37 -15.08 -48.48
C SER A 48 -10.37 -14.61 -49.54
N THR A 49 -10.05 -13.54 -50.28
CA THR A 49 -10.86 -13.00 -51.37
C THR A 49 -10.98 -13.99 -52.52
N GLN A 50 -9.86 -14.56 -52.98
CA GLN A 50 -9.86 -15.56 -54.05
C GLN A 50 -10.65 -16.83 -53.67
N ILE A 51 -10.50 -17.31 -52.43
CA ILE A 51 -11.22 -18.49 -51.95
C ILE A 51 -12.74 -18.29 -51.99
N PHE A 52 -13.20 -17.10 -51.59
CA PHE A 52 -14.63 -16.77 -51.57
C PHE A 52 -15.17 -16.44 -52.96
N GLU A 53 -14.39 -15.80 -53.83
CA GLU A 53 -14.77 -15.58 -55.23
C GLU A 53 -14.92 -16.89 -56.01
N LEU A 54 -13.98 -17.83 -55.86
CA LEU A 54 -14.07 -19.17 -56.45
C LEU A 54 -15.27 -19.97 -55.94
N ALA A 55 -15.77 -19.64 -54.76
CA ALA A 55 -16.97 -20.23 -54.16
C ALA A 55 -18.27 -19.52 -54.57
N GLY A 56 -18.21 -18.54 -55.47
CA GLY A 56 -19.37 -17.75 -55.91
C GLY A 56 -19.87 -16.76 -54.85
N LEU A 57 -18.97 -16.31 -53.96
CA LEU A 57 -19.26 -15.39 -52.85
C LEU A 57 -18.38 -14.13 -52.93
N PRO A 58 -18.56 -13.29 -53.97
CA PRO A 58 -17.71 -12.12 -54.17
C PRO A 58 -17.90 -11.06 -53.07
N SER A 59 -16.87 -10.24 -52.85
CA SER A 59 -16.81 -9.25 -51.75
C SER A 59 -18.03 -8.29 -51.72
N HIS A 60 -18.54 -7.88 -52.87
CA HIS A 60 -19.72 -7.00 -52.95
C HIS A 60 -20.99 -7.66 -52.39
N LEU A 61 -21.14 -8.97 -52.56
CA LEU A 61 -22.33 -9.71 -52.14
C LEU A 61 -22.29 -10.00 -50.63
N ILE A 62 -21.18 -10.52 -50.11
CA ILE A 62 -21.05 -10.85 -48.69
C ILE A 62 -20.74 -9.64 -47.81
N GLY A 63 -20.11 -8.59 -48.37
CA GLY A 63 -19.66 -7.38 -47.69
C GLY A 63 -18.13 -7.33 -47.51
N GLU A 64 -17.57 -6.13 -47.58
CA GLU A 64 -16.12 -5.90 -47.49
C GLU A 64 -15.52 -6.42 -46.17
N GLY A 65 -14.39 -7.12 -46.29
CA GLY A 65 -13.65 -7.70 -45.15
C GLY A 65 -14.32 -8.89 -44.46
N LYS A 66 -15.48 -9.35 -44.93
CA LYS A 66 -16.18 -10.52 -44.35
C LYS A 66 -15.48 -11.84 -44.64
N SER A 67 -14.83 -11.96 -45.80
CA SER A 67 -14.00 -13.12 -46.17
C SER A 67 -12.84 -13.30 -45.18
N ASP A 68 -12.08 -12.23 -44.91
CA ASP A 68 -10.97 -12.23 -43.95
C ASP A 68 -11.40 -12.58 -42.54
N GLN A 69 -12.47 -11.94 -42.06
CA GLN A 69 -13.00 -12.20 -40.72
C GLN A 69 -13.47 -13.64 -40.56
N SER A 70 -14.13 -14.18 -41.59
CA SER A 70 -14.63 -15.56 -41.57
C SER A 70 -13.47 -16.56 -41.56
N LEU A 71 -12.50 -16.39 -42.48
CA LEU A 71 -11.35 -17.27 -42.58
C LEU A 71 -10.47 -17.20 -41.33
N SER A 72 -10.26 -16.01 -40.75
CA SER A 72 -9.49 -15.84 -39.52
C SER A 72 -10.14 -16.55 -38.33
N ARG A 73 -11.47 -16.49 -38.21
CA ARG A 73 -12.21 -17.21 -37.17
C ARG A 73 -12.09 -18.73 -37.35
N TRP A 74 -12.20 -19.22 -38.57
CA TRP A 74 -12.07 -20.66 -38.85
C TRP A 74 -10.65 -21.17 -38.60
N LYS A 75 -9.61 -20.42 -39.01
CA LYS A 75 -8.21 -20.74 -38.71
C LYS A 75 -7.94 -20.84 -37.21
N ARG A 76 -8.49 -19.93 -36.40
CA ARG A 76 -8.37 -19.99 -34.93
C ARG A 76 -9.04 -21.25 -34.38
N SER A 77 -10.29 -21.51 -34.78
CA SER A 77 -11.03 -22.69 -34.32
C SER A 77 -10.31 -23.99 -34.69
N TYR A 78 -9.78 -24.09 -35.91
CA TYR A 78 -9.01 -25.23 -36.39
C TYR A 78 -7.71 -25.43 -35.61
N LYS A 79 -7.00 -24.36 -35.28
CA LYS A 79 -5.77 -24.43 -34.49
C LYS A 79 -6.02 -25.00 -33.09
N ASP A 80 -7.12 -24.59 -32.47
CA ASP A 80 -7.40 -24.91 -31.08
C ASP A 80 -8.03 -26.32 -30.90
N HIS A 81 -8.81 -26.80 -31.88
CA HIS A 81 -9.63 -28.02 -31.73
C HIS A 81 -9.62 -28.98 -32.94
N GLY A 82 -8.84 -28.72 -33.98
CA GLY A 82 -8.77 -29.58 -35.18
C GLY A 82 -9.95 -29.44 -36.15
N GLU A 83 -10.13 -30.43 -37.03
CA GLU A 83 -11.12 -30.42 -38.12
C GLU A 83 -12.57 -30.60 -37.64
N ASP A 84 -12.77 -31.40 -36.60
CA ASP A 84 -14.11 -31.82 -36.13
C ASP A 84 -14.97 -30.65 -35.64
N ILE A 85 -14.34 -29.61 -35.08
CA ILE A 85 -15.03 -28.43 -34.55
C ILE A 85 -15.71 -27.60 -35.65
N LEU A 86 -15.26 -27.71 -36.91
CA LEU A 86 -15.81 -26.93 -38.03
C LEU A 86 -17.10 -27.55 -38.58
N SER A 87 -17.29 -28.85 -38.32
CA SER A 87 -18.48 -29.63 -38.68
C SER A 87 -19.59 -29.50 -37.64
N GLN A 88 -19.26 -29.15 -36.40
CA GLN A 88 -20.21 -29.03 -35.30
C GLN A 88 -20.71 -27.58 -35.13
N GLU A 89 -22.04 -27.40 -35.10
CA GLU A 89 -22.64 -26.09 -34.81
C GLU A 89 -22.68 -25.87 -33.29
N THR A 90 -21.74 -25.07 -32.77
CA THR A 90 -21.62 -24.80 -31.33
C THR A 90 -22.47 -23.62 -30.85
N ARG A 91 -23.12 -22.87 -31.75
CA ARG A 91 -23.97 -21.73 -31.40
C ARG A 91 -25.29 -22.21 -30.80
N GLY A 92 -25.53 -21.85 -29.54
CA GLY A 92 -26.77 -22.18 -28.84
C GLY A 92 -26.80 -23.59 -28.22
N SER A 93 -25.69 -24.34 -28.28
CA SER A 93 -25.56 -25.56 -27.48
C SER A 93 -25.67 -25.19 -26.01
N LYS A 94 -26.74 -25.67 -25.35
CA LYS A 94 -27.08 -25.41 -23.94
C LYS A 94 -25.98 -25.84 -22.95
N ASN A 95 -24.88 -26.42 -23.44
CA ASN A 95 -23.86 -27.10 -22.65
C ASN A 95 -22.56 -26.29 -22.45
N ASN A 96 -22.46 -25.07 -23.01
CA ASN A 96 -21.25 -24.23 -22.90
C ASN A 96 -21.49 -22.91 -22.16
N GLY A 97 -22.34 -22.93 -21.13
CA GLY A 97 -22.16 -21.98 -20.03
C GLY A 97 -20.84 -22.29 -19.30
N PRO A 98 -20.34 -21.42 -18.41
CA PRO A 98 -19.15 -21.70 -17.60
C PRO A 98 -19.23 -22.98 -16.75
N TYR A 99 -20.41 -23.60 -16.70
CA TYR A 99 -20.68 -24.88 -16.08
C TYR A 99 -21.35 -25.78 -17.14
N GLY A 100 -20.55 -26.64 -17.77
CA GLY A 100 -21.07 -27.78 -18.54
C GLY A 100 -21.80 -28.78 -17.64
N PRO A 101 -22.28 -29.91 -18.20
CA PRO A 101 -22.84 -31.00 -17.39
C PRO A 101 -21.85 -31.37 -16.29
N ARG A 102 -22.31 -31.39 -15.03
CA ARG A 102 -21.49 -31.86 -13.90
C ARG A 102 -21.26 -33.35 -14.09
N GLU A 103 -20.18 -33.72 -14.76
CA GLU A 103 -19.59 -35.05 -14.57
C GLU A 103 -19.44 -35.25 -13.07
N GLN A 104 -19.84 -36.43 -12.59
CA GLN A 104 -19.67 -36.76 -11.19
C GLN A 104 -18.18 -36.67 -10.89
N LEU A 105 -17.81 -35.66 -10.11
CA LEU A 105 -16.44 -35.41 -9.69
C LEU A 105 -15.86 -36.72 -9.16
N SER A 106 -14.65 -37.04 -9.61
CA SER A 106 -13.96 -38.19 -9.02
C SER A 106 -13.82 -37.95 -7.52
N LEU A 107 -13.78 -39.03 -6.73
CA LEU A 107 -13.65 -38.94 -5.27
C LEU A 107 -12.47 -38.04 -4.86
N GLN A 108 -11.38 -38.10 -5.63
CA GLN A 108 -10.20 -37.27 -5.44
C GLN A 108 -10.49 -35.78 -5.69
N GLU A 109 -11.15 -35.44 -6.79
CA GLU A 109 -11.51 -34.05 -7.11
C GLU A 109 -12.51 -33.47 -6.11
N ALA A 110 -13.43 -34.29 -5.57
CA ALA A 110 -14.35 -33.88 -4.53
C ALA A 110 -13.61 -33.57 -3.21
N LEU A 111 -12.63 -34.40 -2.85
CA LEU A 111 -11.78 -34.24 -1.67
C LEU A 111 -10.89 -32.98 -1.79
N ASP A 112 -10.29 -32.75 -2.95
CA ASP A 112 -9.50 -31.55 -3.22
C ASP A 112 -10.34 -30.27 -3.12
N LYS A 113 -11.57 -30.30 -3.65
CA LYS A 113 -12.53 -29.18 -3.51
C LYS A 113 -12.93 -28.94 -2.06
N ALA A 114 -13.18 -30.00 -1.29
CA ALA A 114 -13.51 -29.89 0.13
C ALA A 114 -12.34 -29.31 0.93
N ASN A 115 -11.12 -29.78 0.70
CA ASN A 115 -9.91 -29.27 1.34
C ASN A 115 -9.66 -27.79 1.01
N ALA A 116 -9.81 -27.41 -0.27
CA ALA A 116 -9.72 -26.01 -0.67
C ALA A 116 -10.79 -25.13 0.02
N ARG A 117 -12.00 -25.66 0.21
CA ARG A 117 -13.07 -24.96 0.93
C ARG A 117 -12.77 -24.80 2.41
N ILE A 118 -12.23 -25.83 3.06
CA ILE A 118 -11.82 -25.77 4.47
C ILE A 118 -10.72 -24.71 4.64
N ALA A 119 -9.66 -24.77 3.84
CA ALA A 119 -8.56 -23.79 3.87
C ALA A 119 -9.06 -22.34 3.67
N TYR A 120 -10.05 -22.15 2.78
CA TYR A 120 -10.70 -20.85 2.59
C TYR A 120 -11.44 -20.37 3.84
N LEU A 121 -12.27 -21.23 4.44
CA LEU A 121 -13.05 -20.89 5.64
C LEU A 121 -12.14 -20.61 6.83
N GLU A 122 -11.10 -21.42 7.03
CA GLU A 122 -10.10 -21.24 8.08
C GLU A 122 -9.34 -19.92 7.91
N GLY A 123 -8.94 -19.57 6.68
CA GLY A 123 -8.27 -18.29 6.41
C GLY A 123 -9.16 -17.08 6.71
N ASN A 124 -10.44 -17.15 6.35
CA ASN A 124 -11.41 -16.11 6.67
C ASN A 124 -11.58 -15.94 8.19
N LEU A 125 -11.76 -17.05 8.91
CA LEU A 125 -11.89 -17.03 10.37
C LEU A 125 -10.62 -16.50 11.04
N GLU A 126 -9.43 -16.86 10.54
CA GLU A 126 -8.16 -16.35 11.06
C GLU A 126 -8.05 -14.82 10.89
N LEU A 127 -8.44 -14.29 9.72
CA LEU A 127 -8.44 -12.85 9.46
C LEU A 127 -9.40 -12.12 10.40
N VAL A 128 -10.65 -12.59 10.50
CA VAL A 128 -11.68 -11.97 11.33
C VAL A 128 -11.29 -12.03 12.81
N LYS A 129 -10.84 -13.17 13.31
CA LYS A 129 -10.40 -13.32 14.71
C LYS A 129 -9.27 -12.36 15.05
N LYS A 130 -8.28 -12.20 14.17
CA LYS A 130 -7.15 -11.28 14.39
C LYS A 130 -7.56 -9.81 14.32
N LEU A 131 -8.49 -9.45 13.44
CA LEU A 131 -9.06 -8.10 13.41
C LEU A 131 -9.85 -7.83 14.70
N GLU A 132 -10.69 -8.77 15.13
CA GLU A 132 -11.53 -8.64 16.33
C GLU A 132 -10.73 -8.63 17.64
N GLN A 133 -9.69 -9.46 17.78
CA GLN A 133 -8.78 -9.43 18.94
C GLN A 133 -8.13 -8.06 19.10
N HIS A 134 -7.79 -7.42 17.98
CA HIS A 134 -7.22 -6.08 17.98
C HIS A 134 -8.26 -5.02 18.35
N GLU A 135 -9.49 -5.13 17.86
CA GLU A 135 -10.61 -4.25 18.27
C GLU A 135 -10.96 -4.41 19.77
N ARG A 136 -10.92 -5.63 20.31
CA ARG A 136 -11.19 -5.88 21.74
C ARG A 136 -10.10 -5.33 22.65
N SER A 137 -8.82 -5.41 22.24
CA SER A 137 -7.68 -4.81 22.96
C SER A 137 -7.73 -3.27 23.00
N VAL A 138 -8.54 -2.65 22.12
CA VAL A 138 -8.69 -1.20 21.96
C VAL A 138 -9.70 -0.58 22.95
N LYS A 139 -10.43 -1.37 23.74
CA LYS A 139 -11.34 -0.87 24.79
C LYS A 139 -10.66 -0.06 25.90
N ASN A 140 -9.33 -0.06 25.99
CA ASN A 140 -8.54 0.79 26.91
C ASN A 140 -8.20 2.19 26.34
N GLY A 141 -9.14 2.84 25.66
CA GLY A 141 -9.16 4.31 25.51
C GLY A 141 -8.37 4.94 24.36
N ARG A 142 -7.81 4.17 23.41
CA ARG A 142 -7.26 4.73 22.15
C ARG A 142 -7.69 3.88 20.97
N ARG A 143 -8.59 4.40 20.12
CA ARG A 143 -8.90 3.83 18.78
C ARG A 143 -7.63 3.80 17.93
N ASN A 144 -6.85 2.73 18.05
CA ASN A 144 -5.82 2.38 17.07
C ASN A 144 -6.42 1.31 16.16
N ASP A 145 -7.15 1.77 15.13
CA ASP A 145 -7.45 0.91 13.98
C ASP A 145 -6.11 0.39 13.43
N LEU A 146 -5.99 -0.92 13.13
CA LEU A 146 -4.77 -1.44 12.50
C LEU A 146 -4.39 -0.56 11.32
N SER A 147 -3.11 -0.16 11.26
CA SER A 147 -2.58 0.57 10.13
C SER A 147 -2.81 -0.23 8.85
N LYS A 148 -3.07 0.47 7.74
CA LYS A 148 -3.21 -0.18 6.42
C LYS A 148 -2.04 -1.14 6.13
N GLN A 149 -0.82 -0.80 6.58
CA GLN A 149 0.35 -1.65 6.43
C GLN A 149 0.26 -2.97 7.22
N GLU A 150 -0.32 -2.94 8.41
CA GLU A 150 -0.50 -4.13 9.26
C GLU A 150 -1.59 -5.03 8.69
N ARG A 151 -2.69 -4.45 8.20
CA ARG A 151 -3.73 -5.18 7.47
C ARG A 151 -3.15 -5.88 6.24
N PHE A 152 -2.33 -5.19 5.43
CA PHE A 152 -1.66 -5.81 4.29
C PHE A 152 -0.68 -6.93 4.70
N ARG A 153 0.08 -6.76 5.79
CA ARG A 153 0.94 -7.83 6.32
C ARG A 153 0.13 -9.06 6.69
N LEU A 154 -0.99 -8.87 7.39
CA LEU A 154 -1.86 -9.95 7.83
C LEU A 154 -2.46 -10.70 6.65
N ILE A 155 -2.98 -9.97 5.65
CA ILE A 155 -3.48 -10.56 4.40
C ILE A 155 -2.39 -11.39 3.72
N ASN A 156 -1.18 -10.86 3.59
CA ASN A 156 -0.07 -11.57 2.96
C ASN A 156 0.36 -12.83 3.75
N GLN A 157 0.32 -12.79 5.08
CA GLN A 157 0.60 -13.97 5.92
C GLN A 157 -0.43 -15.07 5.70
N ILE A 158 -1.72 -14.72 5.69
CA ILE A 158 -2.82 -15.69 5.49
C ILE A 158 -2.76 -16.30 4.10
N ILE A 159 -2.52 -15.48 3.06
CA ILE A 159 -2.38 -15.98 1.69
C ILE A 159 -1.22 -16.97 1.58
N ARG A 160 -0.07 -16.68 2.19
CA ARG A 160 1.10 -17.57 2.14
C ARG A 160 0.90 -18.85 2.92
N LYS A 161 0.30 -18.77 4.11
CA LYS A 161 0.06 -19.93 4.99
C LYS A 161 -0.93 -20.92 4.37
N ASN A 162 -2.01 -20.40 3.78
CA ASN A 162 -3.12 -21.21 3.28
C ASN A 162 -3.15 -21.34 1.75
N GLN A 163 -2.11 -20.84 1.05
CA GLN A 163 -1.98 -20.85 -0.42
C GLN A 163 -3.17 -20.22 -1.18
N LEU A 164 -3.84 -19.22 -0.59
CA LEU A 164 -5.08 -18.60 -1.10
C LEU A 164 -4.83 -17.46 -2.11
N ILE A 165 -4.02 -17.71 -3.15
CA ILE A 165 -3.56 -16.67 -4.10
C ILE A 165 -4.74 -15.98 -4.82
N GLY A 166 -5.80 -16.73 -5.15
CA GLY A 166 -7.00 -16.20 -5.82
C GLY A 166 -7.90 -15.32 -4.93
N MET A 167 -7.66 -15.28 -3.61
CA MET A 167 -8.57 -14.66 -2.64
C MET A 167 -8.16 -13.26 -2.18
N VAL A 168 -7.12 -12.68 -2.78
CA VAL A 168 -6.61 -11.33 -2.44
C VAL A 168 -7.75 -10.30 -2.42
N ASN A 169 -8.64 -10.32 -3.42
CA ASN A 169 -9.75 -9.37 -3.51
C ASN A 169 -10.72 -9.50 -2.33
N HIS A 170 -11.07 -10.74 -1.97
CA HIS A 170 -11.98 -11.03 -0.86
C HIS A 170 -11.38 -10.61 0.49
N LEU A 171 -10.11 -10.98 0.75
CA LEU A 171 -9.41 -10.64 1.98
C LEU A 171 -9.19 -9.12 2.13
N CYS A 172 -8.90 -8.42 1.02
CA CYS A 172 -8.81 -6.96 1.02
C CYS A 172 -10.14 -6.29 1.36
N ASN A 173 -11.24 -6.76 0.77
CA ASN A 173 -12.58 -6.27 1.07
C ASN A 173 -12.96 -6.51 2.55
N LEU A 174 -12.66 -7.70 3.08
CA LEU A 174 -12.92 -8.05 4.47
C LEU A 174 -12.13 -7.17 5.44
N ALA A 175 -10.88 -6.85 5.11
CA ALA A 175 -10.04 -5.96 5.91
C ALA A 175 -10.27 -4.46 5.65
N GLY A 176 -11.21 -4.08 4.77
CA GLY A 176 -11.51 -2.69 4.44
C GLY A 176 -10.36 -1.93 3.77
N VAL A 177 -9.55 -2.61 2.95
CA VAL A 177 -8.40 -2.02 2.23
C VAL A 177 -8.50 -2.28 0.74
N SER A 178 -7.89 -1.44 -0.10
CA SER A 178 -7.93 -1.63 -1.55
C SER A 178 -6.96 -2.71 -2.03
N ARG A 179 -7.39 -3.48 -3.02
CA ARG A 179 -6.56 -4.47 -3.72
C ARG A 179 -5.33 -3.84 -4.38
N SER A 180 -5.48 -2.67 -5.00
CA SER A 180 -4.37 -1.92 -5.59
C SER A 180 -3.33 -1.51 -4.53
N GLY A 181 -3.78 -1.11 -3.34
CA GLY A 181 -2.92 -0.79 -2.20
C GLY A 181 -2.12 -2.00 -1.71
N TYR A 182 -2.73 -3.19 -1.70
CA TYR A 182 -2.04 -4.44 -1.34
C TYR A 182 -0.88 -4.76 -2.29
N TYR A 183 -1.11 -4.72 -3.61
CA TYR A 183 -0.03 -5.00 -4.57
C TYR A 183 1.03 -3.90 -4.59
N TYR A 184 0.64 -2.62 -4.43
CA TYR A 184 1.60 -1.54 -4.23
C TYR A 184 2.45 -1.78 -2.99
N TRP A 185 1.83 -2.24 -1.89
CA TRP A 185 2.53 -2.62 -0.68
C TRP A 185 3.48 -3.81 -0.93
N LEU A 186 3.10 -4.81 -1.72
CA LEU A 186 3.97 -5.95 -2.06
C LEU A 186 5.18 -5.52 -2.89
N ASN A 187 4.95 -4.73 -3.95
CA ASN A 187 6.00 -4.26 -4.87
C ASN A 187 6.96 -3.28 -4.21
N SER A 188 6.48 -2.49 -3.24
CA SER A 188 7.31 -1.55 -2.47
C SER A 188 8.14 -2.23 -1.36
N SER A 189 8.10 -3.55 -1.23
CA SER A 189 8.78 -4.29 -0.15
C SER A 189 10.29 -4.03 -0.12
N GLY A 190 10.98 -4.08 -1.27
CA GLY A 190 12.41 -3.82 -1.37
C GLY A 190 12.79 -2.41 -0.89
N LYS A 191 12.11 -1.38 -1.41
CA LYS A 191 12.32 0.03 -1.01
C LYS A 191 12.05 0.25 0.49
N ARG A 192 11.06 -0.44 1.08
CA ARG A 192 10.80 -0.37 2.52
C ARG A 192 11.91 -1.03 3.33
N ALA A 193 12.42 -2.18 2.88
CA ALA A 193 13.51 -2.86 3.56
C ALA A 193 14.77 -2.01 3.56
N GLU A 194 15.10 -1.38 2.44
CA GLU A 194 16.23 -0.45 2.32
C GLU A 194 16.08 0.76 3.25
N ARG A 195 14.92 1.43 3.25
CA ARG A 195 14.66 2.53 4.20
C ARG A 195 14.78 2.08 5.65
N ASN A 196 14.34 0.88 5.99
CA ASN A 196 14.46 0.33 7.33
C ASN A 196 15.91 0.05 7.72
N ARG A 197 16.75 -0.38 6.78
CA ARG A 197 18.20 -0.54 7.00
C ARG A 197 18.86 0.81 7.25
N ASN A 198 18.61 1.80 6.40
CA ASN A 198 19.17 3.14 6.58
C ASN A 198 18.70 3.77 7.91
N ASP A 199 17.41 3.61 8.25
CA ASP A 199 16.85 4.02 9.55
C ASP A 199 17.56 3.34 10.73
N TRP A 200 18.03 2.11 10.55
CA TRP A 200 18.73 1.34 11.57
C TRP A 200 20.16 1.83 11.76
N GLU A 201 20.88 2.08 10.68
CA GLU A 201 22.21 2.71 10.72
C GLU A 201 22.15 4.11 11.34
N ASP A 202 21.19 4.92 10.92
CA ASP A 202 20.91 6.23 11.53
C ASP A 202 20.64 6.07 13.03
N PHE A 203 19.82 5.10 13.43
CA PHE A 203 19.54 4.85 14.84
C PHE A 203 20.82 4.52 15.63
N GLN A 204 21.69 3.66 15.12
CA GLN A 204 22.94 3.30 15.79
C GLN A 204 23.82 4.54 16.04
N LEU A 205 23.93 5.40 15.03
CA LEU A 205 24.65 6.65 15.12
C LEU A 205 24.04 7.59 16.18
N LEU A 206 22.71 7.81 16.12
CA LEU A 206 22.00 8.65 17.07
C LEU A 206 22.11 8.12 18.50
N TYR A 207 22.04 6.80 18.68
CA TYR A 207 22.10 6.15 19.98
C TYR A 207 23.50 6.28 20.60
N ARG A 208 24.56 6.12 19.80
CA ARG A 208 25.94 6.35 20.23
C ARG A 208 26.13 7.78 20.78
N ILE A 209 25.68 8.78 20.04
CA ILE A 209 25.76 10.19 20.45
C ILE A 209 24.91 10.45 21.70
N PHE A 210 23.72 9.84 21.77
CA PHE A 210 22.84 9.96 22.93
C PHE A 210 23.49 9.45 24.21
N LEU A 211 24.17 8.30 24.15
CA LEU A 211 24.89 7.72 25.29
C LEU A 211 26.08 8.57 25.74
N ASP A 212 26.85 9.12 24.80
CA ASP A 212 28.01 9.98 25.11
C ASP A 212 27.58 11.26 25.85
N LYS A 213 26.54 11.95 25.35
CA LYS A 213 26.16 13.27 25.87
C LYS A 213 25.24 13.25 27.10
N LYS A 214 24.66 12.09 27.47
CA LYS A 214 23.75 11.79 28.63
C LYS A 214 22.50 12.67 28.85
N LYS A 215 22.49 13.95 28.44
CA LYS A 215 21.41 14.94 28.60
C LYS A 215 21.19 15.73 27.30
N CYS A 216 21.20 15.04 26.16
CA CYS A 216 20.96 15.68 24.87
C CYS A 216 19.50 15.46 24.41
N GLY A 217 18.87 16.55 24.00
CA GLY A 217 17.63 16.54 23.24
C GLY A 217 17.89 16.36 21.74
N ILE A 218 16.83 16.47 20.94
CA ILE A 218 16.92 16.38 19.47
C ILE A 218 17.93 17.39 18.90
N ASP A 219 17.90 18.63 19.40
CA ASP A 219 18.79 19.69 18.90
C ASP A 219 20.25 19.46 19.32
N GLY A 220 20.48 18.93 20.52
CA GLY A 220 21.82 18.56 20.97
C GLY A 220 22.42 17.41 20.15
N ILE A 221 21.60 16.42 19.78
CA ILE A 221 22.04 15.34 18.88
C ILE A 221 22.32 15.88 17.47
N LYS A 222 21.49 16.81 16.97
CA LYS A 222 21.73 17.45 15.66
C LYS A 222 23.06 18.20 15.63
N MET A 223 23.34 18.99 16.67
CA MET A 223 24.60 19.72 16.80
C MET A 223 25.80 18.78 16.88
N ALA A 224 25.71 17.70 17.67
CA ALA A 224 26.78 16.72 17.79
C ALA A 224 27.03 15.95 16.47
N LEU A 225 25.97 15.62 15.72
CA LEU A 225 26.11 15.02 14.38
C LEU A 225 26.89 15.94 13.43
N GLU A 226 26.57 17.23 13.42
CA GLU A 226 27.21 18.21 12.55
C GLU A 226 28.67 18.47 12.99
N ALA A 227 28.94 18.54 14.29
CA ALA A 227 30.26 18.86 14.82
C ALA A 227 31.25 17.69 14.86
N GLU A 228 30.78 16.47 15.18
CA GLU A 228 31.65 15.32 15.45
C GLU A 228 31.67 14.29 14.30
N CYS A 229 30.60 14.27 13.48
CA CYS A 229 30.45 13.27 12.43
C CYS A 229 30.37 13.86 11.02
N ASP A 230 30.34 15.19 10.87
CA ASP A 230 30.11 15.91 9.60
C ASP A 230 28.85 15.44 8.85
N ILE A 231 27.81 15.07 9.60
CA ILE A 231 26.55 14.55 9.04
C ILE A 231 25.42 15.55 9.29
N VAL A 232 24.87 16.09 8.20
CA VAL A 232 23.70 16.97 8.27
C VAL A 232 22.41 16.15 8.23
N MET A 233 21.71 16.08 9.36
CA MET A 233 20.42 15.37 9.47
C MET A 233 19.28 16.31 9.91
N ASN A 234 18.14 16.22 9.22
CA ASN A 234 16.95 17.00 9.58
C ASN A 234 16.42 16.59 10.98
N HIS A 235 16.16 17.57 11.84
CA HIS A 235 15.61 17.38 13.18
C HIS A 235 14.31 16.55 13.21
N LYS A 236 13.48 16.59 12.15
CA LYS A 236 12.27 15.76 12.03
C LYS A 236 12.61 14.27 11.86
N LYS A 237 13.68 13.95 11.12
CA LYS A 237 14.17 12.57 10.94
C LYS A 237 14.73 12.03 12.25
N ILE A 238 15.58 12.81 12.92
CA ILE A 238 16.12 12.50 14.25
C ILE A 238 14.98 12.20 15.23
N ARG A 239 14.01 13.11 15.35
CA ARG A 239 12.83 12.97 16.19
C ARG A 239 12.03 11.69 15.89
N ARG A 240 11.81 11.38 14.62
CA ARG A 240 11.07 10.19 14.19
C ARG A 240 11.80 8.92 14.62
N ILE A 241 13.11 8.84 14.40
CA ILE A 241 13.92 7.67 14.73
C ILE A 241 14.02 7.48 16.25
N MET A 242 14.25 8.55 17.01
CA MET A 242 14.25 8.51 18.47
C MET A 242 12.91 8.01 19.03
N ARG A 243 11.79 8.55 18.55
CA ARG A 243 10.44 8.12 18.97
C ARG A 243 10.15 6.66 18.61
N LYS A 244 10.50 6.24 17.39
CA LYS A 244 10.30 4.85 16.93
C LYS A 244 11.02 3.84 17.82
N ASN A 245 12.15 4.23 18.41
CA ASN A 245 12.99 3.37 19.25
C ASN A 245 12.94 3.74 20.74
N ASN A 246 11.95 4.53 21.18
CA ASN A 246 11.75 4.91 22.58
C ASN A 246 12.97 5.58 23.27
N ILE A 247 13.80 6.32 22.52
CA ILE A 247 14.86 7.15 23.11
C ILE A 247 14.22 8.40 23.70
N ILE A 248 14.20 8.50 25.03
CA ILE A 248 13.62 9.63 25.76
C ILE A 248 14.74 10.44 26.38
N SER A 249 14.86 11.71 25.96
CA SER A 249 15.77 12.66 26.59
C SER A 249 15.26 13.06 27.97
N SER A 250 16.15 13.07 28.96
CA SER A 250 15.80 13.58 30.30
C SER A 250 15.56 15.09 30.23
N ILE A 251 14.32 15.51 30.48
CA ILE A 251 13.97 16.93 30.58
C ILE A 251 14.25 17.37 32.01
N ARG A 252 14.89 18.54 32.19
CA ARG A 252 15.07 19.12 33.53
C ARG A 252 13.70 19.50 34.10
N ALA A 253 13.18 18.69 35.01
CA ALA A 253 11.95 19.02 35.72
C ALA A 253 12.17 20.27 36.57
N ALA A 254 11.23 21.22 36.51
CA ALA A 254 11.24 22.37 37.39
C ALA A 254 11.04 21.88 38.83
N LYS A 255 11.99 22.17 39.72
CA LYS A 255 11.91 21.73 41.12
C LYS A 255 10.72 22.41 41.82
N PRO A 256 9.75 21.66 42.38
CA PRO A 256 8.55 22.21 43.00
C PRO A 256 8.86 23.25 44.09
N TYR A 257 9.88 23.00 44.93
CA TYR A 257 10.27 23.95 45.98
C TYR A 257 10.68 25.33 45.44
N ARG A 258 11.36 25.40 44.28
CA ARG A 258 11.75 26.69 43.67
C ARG A 258 10.54 27.45 43.13
N LYS A 259 9.52 26.72 42.64
CA LYS A 259 8.24 27.34 42.26
C LYS A 259 7.51 27.85 43.50
N MET A 260 7.52 27.08 44.58
CA MET A 260 6.91 27.42 45.86
C MET A 260 7.57 28.68 46.46
N MET A 261 8.90 28.74 46.55
CA MET A 261 9.67 29.93 47.00
C MET A 261 9.36 31.19 46.18
N LYS A 262 9.13 31.04 44.87
CA LYS A 262 8.77 32.15 43.97
C LYS A 262 7.31 32.59 44.13
N ALA A 263 6.43 31.66 44.51
CA ALA A 263 5.01 31.90 44.76
C ALA A 263 4.74 32.43 46.18
N THR A 264 5.53 32.03 47.18
CA THR A 264 5.43 32.51 48.57
C THR A 264 5.99 33.91 48.78
N GLN A 265 6.53 34.57 47.74
CA GLN A 265 7.09 35.93 47.83
C GLN A 265 8.03 36.14 49.05
N GLU A 266 8.89 35.18 49.39
CA GLU A 266 9.94 35.44 50.40
C GLU A 266 10.87 36.59 49.97
N ASN A 267 10.95 36.84 48.66
CA ASN A 267 11.38 38.11 48.09
C ASN A 267 10.16 38.97 47.76
N ALA A 268 9.52 39.55 48.77
CA ALA A 268 8.61 40.67 48.55
C ALA A 268 9.38 41.69 47.70
N THR A 269 8.92 41.95 46.48
CA THR A 269 9.55 42.92 45.59
C THR A 269 9.30 44.30 46.20
N LYS A 270 10.18 44.70 47.12
CA LYS A 270 10.12 46.02 47.72
C LYS A 270 10.45 47.05 46.64
N LYS A 271 9.78 48.19 46.72
CA LYS A 271 10.06 49.33 45.84
C LYS A 271 11.56 49.65 45.93
N ASN A 272 12.25 49.72 44.80
CA ASN A 272 13.64 50.17 44.75
C ASN A 272 13.67 51.67 45.06
N LEU A 273 13.91 52.03 46.31
CA LEU A 273 13.94 53.44 46.75
C LEU A 273 15.21 54.16 46.28
N VAL A 274 16.31 53.43 46.12
CA VAL A 274 17.63 53.97 45.80
C VAL A 274 17.83 54.14 44.29
N ASN A 275 17.14 53.36 43.46
CA ASN A 275 17.23 53.41 41.99
C ASN A 275 18.68 53.40 41.45
N ARG A 276 19.58 52.67 42.12
CA ARG A 276 21.03 52.63 41.83
C ARG A 276 21.77 53.97 41.97
N GLN A 277 21.18 54.96 42.64
CA GLN A 277 21.82 56.23 43.03
C GLN A 277 22.36 56.13 44.45
N PHE A 278 23.53 55.50 44.59
CA PHE A 278 24.15 55.20 45.89
C PHE A 278 24.83 56.42 46.51
N ASP A 279 25.60 57.18 45.73
CA ASP A 279 26.19 58.44 46.15
C ASP A 279 25.20 59.58 45.92
N GLN A 280 24.82 60.27 47.00
CA GLN A 280 23.88 61.39 46.98
C GLN A 280 24.51 62.68 47.55
N GLY A 281 25.84 62.71 47.73
CA GLY A 281 26.58 63.87 48.26
C GLY A 281 26.28 64.23 49.72
N ILE A 282 25.56 63.38 50.45
CA ILE A 282 25.19 63.58 51.86
C ILE A 282 25.64 62.34 52.63
N PRO A 283 26.61 62.46 53.56
CA PRO A 283 27.06 61.35 54.39
C PRO A 283 25.93 60.72 55.20
N TYR A 284 26.06 59.43 55.50
CA TYR A 284 25.11 58.65 56.32
C TYR A 284 23.69 58.56 55.76
N LYS A 285 23.50 58.77 54.45
CA LYS A 285 22.18 58.76 53.78
C LYS A 285 21.82 57.40 53.17
N VAL A 286 22.80 56.71 52.59
CA VAL A 286 22.62 55.40 51.96
C VAL A 286 23.73 54.49 52.46
N PHE A 287 23.39 53.40 53.14
CA PHE A 287 24.37 52.40 53.55
C PHE A 287 24.28 51.17 52.64
N LEU A 288 25.44 50.75 52.15
CA LEU A 288 25.64 49.51 51.42
C LEU A 288 26.10 48.45 52.42
N THR A 289 25.34 47.37 52.56
CA THR A 289 25.68 46.26 53.45
C THR A 289 25.79 44.98 52.65
N ASP A 290 26.82 44.19 52.91
CA ASP A 290 26.93 42.84 52.40
C ASP A 290 27.38 41.88 53.50
N ILE A 291 26.98 40.62 53.39
CA ILE A 291 27.41 39.55 54.30
C ILE A 291 28.25 38.57 53.50
N THR A 292 29.51 38.42 53.92
CA THR A 292 30.44 37.47 53.32
C THR A 292 30.86 36.42 54.35
N TYR A 293 31.06 35.20 53.88
CA TYR A 293 31.49 34.07 54.69
C TYR A 293 33.01 33.97 54.66
N LEU A 294 33.64 34.02 55.83
CA LEU A 294 35.08 33.91 55.98
C LEU A 294 35.43 32.53 56.56
N PRO A 295 36.06 31.63 55.78
CA PRO A 295 36.55 30.38 56.34
C PRO A 295 37.76 30.67 57.23
N TYR A 296 37.81 30.07 58.43
CA TYR A 296 38.97 30.16 59.31
C TYR A 296 39.11 28.90 60.17
N GLY A 297 40.35 28.55 60.52
CA GLY A 297 40.65 27.38 61.35
C GLY A 297 40.06 26.07 60.81
N SER A 298 40.00 25.05 61.66
CA SER A 298 39.59 23.66 61.37
C SER A 298 38.12 23.51 60.88
N GLY A 299 37.81 24.03 59.69
CA GLY A 299 36.48 23.93 59.07
C GLY A 299 35.43 24.89 59.62
N GLN A 300 35.83 25.92 60.39
CA GLN A 300 34.91 26.91 60.95
C GLN A 300 34.67 28.08 59.98
N TRP A 301 33.56 28.78 60.20
CA TRP A 301 33.11 29.89 59.36
C TRP A 301 32.73 31.09 60.22
N ALA A 302 33.27 32.26 59.89
CA ALA A 302 32.85 33.53 60.44
C ALA A 302 31.95 34.25 59.43
N TYR A 303 31.02 35.04 59.94
CA TYR A 303 30.14 35.89 59.14
C TYR A 303 30.66 37.32 59.25
N LEU A 304 31.16 37.87 58.15
CA LEU A 304 31.54 39.28 58.08
C LEU A 304 30.36 40.07 57.52
N SER A 305 29.88 41.05 58.28
CA SER A 305 28.93 42.05 57.78
C SER A 305 29.65 43.39 57.64
N ALA A 306 29.93 43.78 56.41
CA ALA A 306 30.58 45.05 56.11
C ALA A 306 29.52 46.11 55.80
N VAL A 307 29.74 47.33 56.28
CA VAL A 307 28.90 48.50 55.99
C VAL A 307 29.77 49.56 55.32
N LYS A 308 29.33 50.04 54.16
CA LYS A 308 29.97 51.12 53.41
C LYS A 308 28.98 52.26 53.23
N ASP A 309 29.41 53.49 53.50
CA ASP A 309 28.63 54.69 53.15
C ASP A 309 28.65 54.89 51.63
N GLY A 310 27.48 55.20 51.08
CA GLY A 310 27.13 55.11 49.66
C GLY A 310 27.63 56.24 48.79
#